data_AF-A0A7X9HIX9-F1
#
_entry.id   AF-A0A7X9HIX9-F1
#
_cell.length_a   1.000
_cell.length_b   1.000
_cell.length_c   1.000
_cell.angle_alpha   90.00
_cell.angle_beta   90.00
_cell.angle_gamma   90.00
#
_symmetry.space_group_name_H-M   'P 1'
#
loop_
_entity.id
_entity.type
_entity.pdbx_description
1 polymer ?
#
loop_
_entity_poly.entity_id
_entity_poly.type
_entity_poly.pdbx_seq_one_letter_code
_entity_poly.pdbx_strand_id
1 'polypeptide(L)' 'SFAQIKLKQGGAVYVEIHENFGHEVTALFRKEGFLNVEIRKDINEKNRMVKASL' A
#
# COMPACT_ATOMS: atom_id res chain seq x y z
N SER A 1 0.78 -9.21 11.48
CA SER A 1 1.54 -9.32 10.21
C SER A 1 3.03 -9.04 10.42
N PHE A 2 3.95 -9.65 9.64
CA PHE A 2 5.41 -9.43 9.73
C PHE A 2 5.79 -7.94 9.61
N ALA A 3 5.18 -7.22 8.66
CA ALA A 3 5.50 -5.82 8.40
C ALA A 3 5.17 -4.92 9.59
N GLN A 4 4.05 -5.14 10.29
CA GLN A 4 3.67 -4.33 11.47
C GLN A 4 4.66 -4.47 12.63
N ILE A 5 5.34 -5.62 12.73
CA ILE A 5 6.31 -5.91 13.81
C ILE A 5 7.71 -5.38 13.44
N LYS A 6 8.03 -5.31 12.15
CA LYS A 6 9.38 -4.99 11.66
C LYS A 6 9.55 -3.56 11.16
N LEU A 7 8.47 -2.86 10.85
CA LEU A 7 8.55 -1.45 10.49
C LEU A 7 9.02 -0.63 11.70
N LYS A 8 9.95 0.29 11.44
CA LYS A 8 10.28 1.35 12.40
C LYS A 8 9.09 2.28 12.57
N GLN A 9 9.06 3.05 13.66
CA GLN A 9 8.07 4.10 13.84
C GLN A 9 8.06 5.04 12.62
N GLY A 10 6.88 5.28 12.05
CA GLY A 10 6.71 6.06 10.82
C GLY A 10 7.11 5.36 9.52
N GLY A 11 7.47 4.08 9.57
CA GLY A 11 7.78 3.28 8.38
C GLY A 11 6.55 2.97 7.52
N ALA A 12 6.79 2.72 6.24
CA ALA A 12 5.75 2.36 5.27
C ALA A 12 6.20 1.21 4.36
N VAL A 13 5.22 0.44 3.89
CA VAL A 13 5.38 -0.56 2.83
C VAL A 13 5.01 0.09 1.50
N TYR A 14 5.81 -0.18 0.47
CA TYR A 14 5.53 0.20 -0.90
C TYR A 14 5.53 -1.06 -1.75
N VAL A 15 4.49 -1.26 -2.54
CA VAL A 15 4.39 -2.41 -3.46
C VAL A 15 3.97 -1.93 -4.84
N GLU A 16 4.67 -2.42 -5.86
CA GLU A 16 4.25 -2.27 -7.25
C GLU A 16 3.04 -3.16 -7.54
N ILE A 17 2.12 -2.66 -8.36
CA ILE A 17 0.87 -3.34 -8.70
C ILE A 17 0.54 -3.17 -10.19
N HIS A 18 -0.19 -4.14 -10.74
CA HIS A 18 -0.90 -3.93 -11.99
C HIS A 18 -2.07 -2.96 -11.76
N GLU A 19 -2.44 -2.18 -12.79
CA GLU A 19 -3.38 -1.04 -12.67
C GLU A 19 -4.77 -1.45 -12.14
N ASN A 20 -5.17 -2.68 -12.44
CA ASN A 20 -6.46 -3.24 -12.07
C ASN A 20 -6.55 -3.68 -10.60
N PHE A 21 -5.44 -3.75 -9.85
CA PHE A 21 -5.42 -4.30 -8.48
C PHE A 21 -5.31 -3.23 -7.38
N GLY A 22 -5.45 -1.95 -7.72
CA GLY A 22 -5.31 -0.85 -6.77
C GLY A 22 -6.26 -0.98 -5.57
N HIS A 23 -7.52 -1.35 -5.82
CA HIS A 23 -8.54 -1.42 -4.78
C HIS A 23 -8.36 -2.65 -3.89
N GLU A 24 -8.09 -3.82 -4.46
CA GLU A 24 -7.90 -5.08 -3.75
C GLU A 24 -6.68 -5.05 -2.85
N VAL A 25 -5.56 -4.51 -3.35
CA VAL A 25 -4.32 -4.38 -2.57
C VAL A 25 -4.51 -3.36 -1.44
N THR A 26 -5.22 -2.25 -1.71
CA THR A 26 -5.57 -1.28 -0.67
C THR A 26 -6.44 -1.91 0.43
N ALA A 27 -7.44 -2.69 0.04
CA ALA A 27 -8.32 -3.39 0.98
C ALA A 27 -7.55 -4.43 1.82
N LEU A 28 -6.60 -5.14 1.22
CA LEU A 28 -5.73 -6.08 1.93
C LEU A 28 -4.91 -5.36 3.01
N PHE A 29 -4.25 -4.25 2.69
CA PHE A 29 -3.47 -3.49 3.69
C PHE A 29 -4.35 -2.94 4.83
N ARG A 30 -5.55 -2.44 4.52
CA ARG A 30 -6.50 -1.97 5.55
C ARG A 30 -6.94 -3.12 6.45
N LYS A 31 -7.25 -4.28 5.88
CA LYS A 31 -7.61 -5.50 6.64
C LYS A 31 -6.47 -5.95 7.56
N GLU A 32 -5.24 -5.84 7.08
CA GLU A 32 -4.04 -6.16 7.87
C GLU A 32 -3.71 -5.11 8.93
N GLY A 33 -4.45 -4.00 9.03
CA GLY A 33 -4.32 -2.99 10.09
C GLY A 33 -3.41 -1.81 9.74
N PHE A 34 -3.15 -1.55 8.45
CA PHE A 34 -2.53 -0.29 8.01
C PHE A 34 -3.60 0.79 7.87
N LEU A 35 -3.44 1.91 8.58
CA LEU A 35 -4.44 2.97 8.64
C LEU A 35 -4.34 3.92 7.44
N ASN A 36 -3.13 4.18 6.98
CA ASN A 36 -2.85 5.13 5.91
C ASN A 36 -2.45 4.38 4.64
N VAL A 37 -3.42 4.18 3.74
CA VAL A 37 -3.21 3.43 2.49
C VAL A 37 -3.57 4.28 1.28
N GLU A 38 -2.59 4.50 0.41
CA GLU A 38 -2.66 5.37 -0.77
C GLU A 38 -2.33 4.59 -2.04
N ILE A 39 -3.13 4.75 -3.10
CA ILE A 39 -2.77 4.32 -4.45
C ILE A 39 -2.00 5.47 -5.11
N ARG A 40 -0.83 5.16 -5.69
CA ARG A 40 -0.04 6.11 -6.48
C ARG A 40 -0.03 5.71 -7.94
N LYS A 41 -0.05 6.72 -8.78
CA LYS A 41 -0.10 6.59 -10.23
C LYS A 41 1.25 6.91 -10.88
N ASP A 42 1.45 6.39 -12.08
CA ASP A 42 2.54 6.82 -12.97
C ASP A 42 2.19 8.11 -13.73
N ILE A 43 3.11 8.57 -14.58
CA ILE A 43 2.94 9.76 -15.44
C ILE A 43 1.77 9.64 -16.44
N ASN A 44 1.30 8.42 -16.72
CA ASN A 44 0.18 8.14 -17.60
C ASN A 44 -1.13 7.94 -16.81
N GLU A 45 -1.16 8.36 -15.54
CA GLU A 45 -2.30 8.25 -14.64
C GLU A 45 -2.75 6.81 -14.33
N LYS A 46 -1.90 5.82 -14.60
CA LYS A 46 -2.20 4.42 -14.28
C LYS A 46 -1.80 4.11 -12.86
N ASN A 47 -2.65 3.36 -12.14
CA ASN A 47 -2.30 2.85 -10.83
C ASN A 47 -1.06 1.93 -10.95
N ARG A 48 -0.01 2.21 -10.18
CA ARG A 48 1.24 1.44 -10.23
C ARG A 48 1.80 1.07 -8.88
N MET A 49 1.37 1.74 -7.82
CA MET A 49 1.90 1.46 -6.50
C MET A 49 0.85 1.64 -5.41
N VAL A 50 0.94 0.86 -4.35
CA VAL A 50 0.27 1.12 -3.08
C VAL A 50 1.31 1.42 -2.01
N LYS A 51 1.10 2.53 -1.30
CA LYS A 51 1.83 2.87 -0.07
C LYS A 51 0.92 2.57 1.12
N ALA A 52 1.42 1.84 2.11
CA ALA A 52 0.70 1.55 3.34
C ALA A 52 1.58 1.87 4.57
N SER A 53 1.09 2.69 5.49
CA SER A 53 1.71 2.91 6.80
C SER A 53 0.72 2.67 7.93
N LEU A 54 1.28 2.39 9.12
CA LEU A 54 0.52 2.36 10.37
C LEU A 54 -0.10 3.74 10.66
#